data_AF-A0A965CXS3-F1
#
_entry.id   AF-A0A965CXS3-F1
#
_cell.length_a   1.000
_cell.length_b   1.000
_cell.length_c   1.000
_cell.angle_alpha   90.00
_cell.angle_beta   90.00
_cell.angle_gamma   90.00
#
_symmetry.space_group_name_H-M   'P 1'
#
loop_
_entity.id
_entity.type
_entity.pdbx_description
1 polymer ?
#
loop_
_entity_poly.entity_id
_entity_poly.type
_entity_poly.pdbx_seq_one_letter_code
_entity_poly.pdbx_strand_id
1 'polypeptide(L)'
;FREETRFVTAEDYDLWLRLARDGARIGFVNEILGEYRMHGGNASKALLRHLDAELAVINDHFAALAAPGPMAGLRMRRRRALVYYGAGRGFQAAGNPREAWRWFGRALRESPFILRLYAAALLNAIAPVRRLLT
;
A
#
# COMPACT_ATOMS: atom_id res chain seq x y z
N PHE A 1 -8.47 -8.21 -19.37
CA PHE A 1 -7.98 -8.69 -18.07
C PHE A 1 -6.58 -9.24 -18.28
N ARG A 2 -5.61 -8.97 -17.39
CA ARG A 2 -4.25 -9.50 -17.50
C ARG A 2 -4.07 -10.63 -16.48
N GLU A 3 -3.72 -11.82 -16.92
CA GLU A 3 -3.42 -12.98 -16.06
C GLU A 3 -1.96 -12.99 -15.58
N GLU A 4 -1.40 -11.82 -15.32
CA GLU A 4 -0.02 -11.69 -14.90
C GLU A 4 0.15 -12.13 -13.44
N THR A 5 0.94 -13.16 -13.19
CA THR A 5 1.07 -13.81 -11.87
C THR A 5 1.59 -12.88 -10.77
N ARG A 6 2.44 -11.91 -11.14
CA ARG A 6 2.96 -10.88 -10.21
C ARG A 6 1.90 -9.85 -9.78
N PHE A 7 0.73 -9.83 -10.41
CA PHE A 7 -0.37 -8.91 -10.06
C PHE A 7 -1.45 -9.56 -9.21
N VAL A 8 -1.29 -10.83 -8.86
CA VAL A 8 -2.26 -11.56 -8.04
C VAL A 8 -2.51 -10.79 -6.73
N THR A 9 -3.78 -10.45 -6.46
CA THR A 9 -4.29 -9.56 -5.39
C THR A 9 -4.26 -8.04 -5.65
N ALA A 10 -3.87 -7.60 -6.84
CA ALA A 10 -3.86 -6.20 -7.27
C ALA A 10 -4.32 -6.03 -8.74
N GLU A 11 -5.05 -7.02 -9.27
CA GLU A 11 -5.54 -7.05 -10.65
C GLU A 11 -6.58 -5.94 -10.92
N ASP A 12 -7.40 -5.65 -9.92
CA ASP A 12 -8.34 -4.54 -9.93
C ASP A 12 -7.60 -3.21 -10.05
N TYR A 13 -6.50 -3.04 -9.32
CA TYR A 13 -5.69 -1.84 -9.38
C TYR A 13 -5.03 -1.65 -10.76
N ASP A 14 -4.46 -2.72 -11.36
CA ASP A 14 -3.97 -2.68 -12.75
C ASP A 14 -5.07 -2.26 -13.73
N LEU A 15 -6.26 -2.84 -13.59
CA LEU A 15 -7.40 -2.54 -14.45
C LEU A 15 -7.77 -1.05 -14.37
N TRP A 16 -7.93 -0.51 -13.16
CA TRP A 16 -8.29 0.88 -12.97
C TRP A 16 -7.25 1.85 -13.54
N LEU A 17 -5.96 1.54 -13.37
CA LEU A 17 -4.89 2.37 -13.94
C LEU A 17 -4.89 2.35 -15.47
N ARG A 18 -5.14 1.19 -16.10
CA ARG A 18 -5.27 1.11 -17.57
C ARG A 18 -6.47 1.90 -18.07
N LEU A 19 -7.62 1.75 -17.43
CA LEU A 19 -8.83 2.53 -17.78
C LEU A 19 -8.58 4.04 -17.65
N ALA A 20 -7.96 4.48 -16.56
CA ALA A 20 -7.64 5.90 -16.35
C ALA A 20 -6.66 6.43 -17.40
N ARG A 21 -5.64 5.64 -17.78
CA ARG A 21 -4.70 5.98 -18.85
C ARG A 21 -5.40 6.13 -20.21
N ASP A 22 -6.37 5.27 -20.47
CA ASP A 22 -7.12 5.24 -21.73
C ASP A 22 -8.28 6.27 -21.74
N GLY A 23 -8.32 7.18 -20.76
CA GLY A 23 -9.24 8.33 -20.74
C GLY A 23 -10.58 8.10 -20.02
N ALA A 24 -10.75 6.97 -19.34
CA ALA A 24 -11.96 6.71 -18.55
C ALA A 24 -12.11 7.74 -17.42
N ARG A 25 -13.34 8.23 -17.22
CA ARG A 25 -13.69 9.10 -16.10
C ARG A 25 -14.18 8.24 -14.94
N ILE A 26 -13.48 8.30 -13.82
CA ILE A 26 -13.78 7.51 -12.63
C ILE A 26 -14.45 8.42 -11.60
N GLY A 27 -15.60 8.00 -11.07
CA GLY A 27 -16.34 8.69 -10.00
C GLY A 27 -16.55 7.77 -8.80
N PHE A 28 -16.90 8.37 -7.66
CA PHE A 28 -17.27 7.65 -6.45
C PHE A 28 -18.77 7.78 -6.20
N VAL A 29 -19.42 6.67 -5.86
CA VAL A 29 -20.81 6.66 -5.38
C VAL A 29 -20.77 6.78 -3.87
N ASN A 30 -21.45 7.80 -3.32
CA ASN A 30 -21.47 8.06 -1.88
C ASN A 30 -22.54 7.22 -1.16
N GLU A 31 -22.57 5.92 -1.42
CA GLU A 31 -23.54 4.97 -0.88
C GLU A 31 -22.85 3.65 -0.52
N ILE A 32 -23.31 2.99 0.54
CA ILE A 32 -22.80 1.67 0.94
C ILE A 32 -23.49 0.62 0.06
N LEU A 33 -22.76 0.11 -0.93
CA LEU A 33 -23.28 -0.86 -1.91
C LEU A 33 -22.83 -2.31 -1.65
N GLY A 34 -22.02 -2.55 -0.61
CA GLY A 34 -21.54 -3.89 -0.32
C GLY A 34 -20.81 -4.00 1.01
N GLU A 35 -20.66 -5.24 1.45
CA GLU A 35 -19.93 -5.62 2.64
C GLU A 35 -18.71 -6.46 2.26
N TYR A 36 -17.57 -6.20 2.89
CA TYR A 36 -16.36 -6.98 2.70
C TYR A 36 -16.02 -7.78 3.95
N ARG A 37 -15.92 -9.10 3.81
CA ARG A 37 -15.54 -9.99 4.91
C ARG A 37 -14.03 -10.07 5.03
N MET A 38 -13.50 -9.62 6.17
CA MET A 38 -12.09 -9.81 6.52
C MET A 38 -11.88 -11.16 7.22
N HIS A 39 -11.01 -12.00 6.68
CA HIS A 39 -10.62 -13.29 7.28
C HIS A 39 -9.26 -13.17 7.99
N GLY A 40 -9.14 -13.71 9.21
CA GLY A 40 -7.92 -13.61 10.04
C GLY A 40 -6.77 -14.59 9.70
N GLY A 41 -6.88 -15.38 8.63
CA GLY A 41 -5.92 -16.44 8.30
C GLY A 41 -4.65 -15.93 7.59
N ASN A 42 -3.48 -16.35 8.09
CA ASN A 42 -2.15 -16.17 7.49
C ASN A 42 -1.84 -14.73 7.00
N ALA A 43 -2.24 -13.74 7.80
CA ALA A 43 -2.22 -12.33 7.45
C ALA A 43 -0.85 -11.85 6.93
N SER A 44 0.26 -12.25 7.56
CA SER A 44 1.59 -11.78 7.16
C SER A 44 2.00 -12.20 5.74
N LYS A 45 1.75 -13.46 5.34
CA LYS A 45 2.08 -13.92 3.98
C LYS A 45 1.16 -13.26 2.95
N ALA A 46 -0.12 -13.11 3.28
CA ALA A 46 -1.07 -12.39 2.44
C ALA A 46 -0.70 -10.90 2.28
N LEU A 47 -0.27 -10.24 3.36
CA LEU A 47 0.21 -8.85 3.35
C LEU A 47 1.42 -8.66 2.42
N LEU A 48 2.42 -9.54 2.53
CA LEU A 48 3.62 -9.45 1.70
C LEU A 48 3.29 -9.69 0.23
N ARG A 49 2.44 -10.69 -0.07
CA ARG A 49 1.98 -10.93 -1.44
C ARG A 49 1.26 -9.71 -2.03
N HIS A 50 0.38 -9.08 -1.24
CA HIS A 50 -0.35 -7.89 -1.68
C HIS A 50 0.57 -6.68 -1.87
N LEU A 51 1.50 -6.46 -0.94
CA LEU A 51 2.55 -5.44 -1.05
C LEU A 51 3.36 -5.61 -2.35
N ASP A 52 3.84 -6.83 -2.61
CA ASP A 52 4.66 -7.13 -3.78
C ASP A 52 3.85 -6.94 -5.08
N ALA A 53 2.57 -7.35 -5.08
CA ALA A 53 1.67 -7.15 -6.21
C ALA A 53 1.40 -5.66 -6.50
N GLU A 54 1.10 -4.86 -5.48
CA GLU A 54 0.93 -3.41 -5.63
C GLU A 54 2.20 -2.75 -6.20
N LEU A 55 3.38 -3.09 -5.67
CA LEU A 55 4.65 -2.56 -6.17
C LEU A 55 4.91 -2.99 -7.62
N ALA A 56 4.59 -4.23 -7.97
CA ALA A 56 4.72 -4.74 -9.33
C ALA A 56 3.83 -3.96 -10.31
N VAL A 57 2.59 -3.67 -9.94
CA VAL A 57 1.67 -2.85 -10.76
C VAL A 57 2.20 -1.42 -10.90
N ILE A 58 2.59 -0.77 -9.79
CA ILE A 58 3.08 0.63 -9.83
C ILE A 58 4.32 0.74 -10.71
N ASN A 59 5.28 -0.18 -10.58
CA ASN A 59 6.52 -0.14 -11.35
C ASN A 59 6.25 -0.39 -12.84
N ASP A 60 5.35 -1.32 -13.18
CA ASP A 60 4.95 -1.63 -14.56
C ASP A 60 4.32 -0.42 -15.25
N HIS A 61 3.33 0.20 -14.60
CA HIS A 61 2.62 1.37 -15.15
C HIS A 61 3.53 2.60 -15.25
N PHE A 62 4.45 2.78 -14.31
CA PHE A 62 5.40 3.88 -14.39
C PHE A 62 6.42 3.69 -15.52
N ALA A 63 6.91 2.47 -15.72
CA ALA A 63 7.82 2.14 -16.80
C ALA A 63 7.20 2.35 -18.19
N ALA A 64 5.86 2.20 -18.30
CA ALA A 64 5.12 2.42 -19.54
C ALA A 64 4.87 3.91 -19.88
N LEU A 65 5.27 4.87 -19.03
CA LEU A 65 5.10 6.29 -19.32
C LEU A 65 6.15 6.76 -20.34
N ALA A 66 5.70 7.23 -21.51
CA ALA A 66 6.58 7.65 -22.60
C ALA A 66 7.44 8.89 -22.30
N ALA A 67 6.96 9.80 -21.43
CA ALA A 67 7.68 11.03 -21.05
C ALA A 67 7.31 11.47 -19.62
N PRO A 68 7.82 10.79 -18.58
CA PRO A 68 7.54 11.17 -17.21
C PRO A 68 8.15 12.54 -16.91
N GLY A 69 7.31 13.55 -16.67
CA GLY A 69 7.78 14.86 -16.20
C GLY A 69 8.48 14.77 -14.83
N PRO A 70 9.18 15.82 -14.38
CA PRO A 70 9.96 15.79 -13.13
C PRO A 70 9.12 15.44 -11.90
N MET A 71 7.84 15.82 -11.91
CA MET A 71 6.90 15.50 -10.83
C MET A 71 6.46 14.03 -10.80
N ALA A 72 6.59 13.31 -11.93
CA ALA A 72 6.19 11.91 -12.03
C ALA A 72 7.06 11.03 -11.11
N GLY A 73 8.37 11.26 -11.08
CA GLY A 73 9.28 10.55 -10.18
C GLY A 73 8.94 10.78 -8.71
N LEU A 74 8.64 12.02 -8.32
CA LEU A 74 8.22 12.34 -6.95
C LEU A 74 6.90 11.66 -6.57
N ARG A 75 5.92 11.66 -7.49
CA ARG A 75 4.63 10.97 -7.32
C ARG A 75 4.82 9.45 -7.19
N MET A 76 5.71 8.86 -7.98
CA MET A 76 6.05 7.43 -7.90
C MET A 76 6.65 7.08 -6.54
N ARG A 77 7.67 7.83 -6.09
CA ARG A 77 8.28 7.64 -4.77
C ARG A 77 7.26 7.77 -3.66
N ARG A 78 6.40 8.79 -3.72
CA ARG A 78 5.29 8.97 -2.78
C ARG A 78 4.33 7.78 -2.82
N ARG A 79 3.95 7.27 -4.00
CA ARG A 79 3.03 6.13 -4.12
C ARG A 79 3.64 4.85 -3.54
N ARG A 80 4.90 4.53 -3.83
CA ARG A 80 5.64 3.40 -3.22
C ARG A 80 5.71 3.53 -1.70
N ALA A 81 6.02 4.73 -1.20
CA ALA A 81 6.03 5.01 0.23
C ALA A 81 4.67 4.72 0.89
N LEU A 82 3.56 5.00 0.20
CA LEU A 82 2.23 4.67 0.69
C LEU A 82 1.95 3.16 0.73
N VAL A 83 2.48 2.38 -0.22
CA VAL A 83 2.37 0.90 -0.16
C VAL A 83 3.15 0.36 1.03
N TYR A 84 4.40 0.81 1.23
CA TYR A 84 5.19 0.42 2.40
C TYR A 84 4.55 0.85 3.72
N TYR A 85 3.94 2.04 3.76
CA TYR A 85 3.14 2.47 4.90
C TYR A 85 1.95 1.54 5.16
N GLY A 86 1.22 1.15 4.11
CA GLY A 86 0.12 0.19 4.19
C GLY A 86 0.57 -1.16 4.75
N ALA A 87 1.68 -1.70 4.26
CA ALA A 87 2.28 -2.93 4.79
C ALA A 87 2.63 -2.78 6.29
N GLY A 88 3.25 -1.66 6.68
CA GLY A 88 3.55 -1.38 8.09
C GLY A 88 2.30 -1.35 8.97
N ARG A 89 1.20 -0.73 8.50
CA ARG A 89 -0.11 -0.73 9.18
C ARG A 89 -0.71 -2.13 9.28
N GLY A 90 -0.57 -2.93 8.23
CA GLY A 90 -1.00 -4.32 8.26
C GLY A 90 -0.25 -5.13 9.31
N PHE A 91 1.08 -5.04 9.37
CA PHE A 91 1.88 -5.74 10.39
C PHE A 91 1.60 -5.21 11.81
N GLN A 92 1.35 -3.92 11.95
CA GLN A 92 0.91 -3.31 13.21
C GLN A 92 -0.43 -3.90 13.68
N ALA A 93 -1.41 -4.02 12.78
CA ALA A 93 -2.71 -4.63 13.09
C ALA A 93 -2.61 -6.14 13.38
N ALA A 94 -1.67 -6.82 12.72
CA ALA A 94 -1.36 -8.23 12.96
C ALA A 94 -0.56 -8.48 14.26
N GLY A 95 -0.27 -7.45 15.06
CA GLY A 95 0.45 -7.58 16.32
C GLY A 95 1.95 -7.87 16.15
N ASN A 96 2.54 -7.54 14.99
CA ASN A 96 3.96 -7.70 14.71
C ASN A 96 4.64 -6.31 14.56
N PRO A 97 4.94 -5.63 15.69
CA PRO A 97 5.48 -4.27 15.67
C PRO A 97 6.90 -4.20 15.12
N ARG A 98 7.68 -5.28 15.21
CA ARG A 98 9.05 -5.33 14.68
C ARG A 98 9.06 -5.25 13.16
N GLU A 99 8.22 -6.04 12.50
CA GLU A 99 8.07 -5.95 11.04
C GLU A 99 7.42 -4.62 10.63
N ALA A 100 6.48 -4.08 11.41
CA ALA A 100 5.90 -2.76 11.13
C ALA A 100 6.99 -1.67 11.03
N TRP A 101 7.97 -1.65 11.95
CA TRP A 101 9.10 -0.72 11.90
C TRP A 101 9.94 -0.83 10.63
N ARG A 102 10.21 -2.06 10.17
CA ARG A 102 10.96 -2.30 8.93
C ARG A 102 10.26 -1.66 7.73
N TRP A 103 8.93 -1.77 7.65
CA TRP A 103 8.15 -1.20 6.55
C TRP A 103 7.97 0.31 6.69
N PHE A 104 7.78 0.84 7.89
CA PHE A 104 7.79 2.28 8.13
C PHE A 104 9.13 2.92 7.75
N GLY A 105 10.25 2.27 8.06
CA GLY A 105 11.58 2.74 7.64
C GLY A 105 11.77 2.73 6.12
N ARG A 106 11.17 1.77 5.39
CA ARG A 106 11.15 1.78 3.91
C ARG A 106 10.28 2.93 3.37
N ALA A 107 9.10 3.14 3.95
CA ALA A 107 8.22 4.25 3.58
C ALA A 107 8.90 5.61 3.76
N LEU A 108 9.59 5.82 4.89
CA LEU A 108 10.29 7.06 5.20
C LEU A 108 11.40 7.37 4.19
N ARG A 109 12.19 6.36 3.82
CA ARG A 109 13.26 6.50 2.82
C ARG A 109 12.73 6.86 1.43
N GLU A 110 11.56 6.35 1.06
CA GLU A 110 10.90 6.69 -0.21
C GLU A 110 10.27 8.08 -0.18
N SER A 111 9.60 8.47 0.90
CA SER A 111 8.96 9.79 1.00
C SER A 111 8.81 10.21 2.47
N PRO A 112 9.56 11.23 2.93
CA PRO A 112 9.46 11.68 4.32
C PRO A 112 8.21 12.53 4.59
N PHE A 113 7.48 12.97 3.56
CA PHE A 113 6.35 13.90 3.67
C PHE A 113 4.99 13.19 3.81
N ILE A 114 4.95 12.09 4.55
CA ILE A 114 3.72 11.34 4.84
C ILE A 114 3.43 11.50 6.33
N LEU A 115 2.66 12.52 6.72
CA LEU A 115 2.39 12.83 8.13
C LEU A 115 1.82 11.64 8.91
N ARG A 116 0.91 10.89 8.28
CA ARG A 116 0.30 9.67 8.86
C ARG A 116 1.31 8.55 9.18
N LEU A 117 2.50 8.56 8.57
CA LEU A 117 3.57 7.62 8.87
C LEU A 117 4.08 7.82 10.29
N TYR A 118 4.34 9.06 10.68
CA TYR A 118 4.86 9.40 12.01
C TYR A 118 3.85 9.08 13.11
N ALA A 119 2.56 9.36 12.88
CA ALA A 119 1.50 8.97 13.81
C ALA A 119 1.43 7.44 13.99
N ALA A 120 1.52 6.67 12.90
CA ALA A 120 1.51 5.20 12.98
C ALA A 120 2.75 4.65 13.68
N ALA A 121 3.93 5.23 13.41
CA ALA A 121 5.19 4.90 14.06
C ALA A 121 5.14 5.17 15.57
N LEU A 122 4.61 6.33 15.98
CA LEU A 122 4.41 6.67 17.38
C LEU A 122 3.51 5.65 18.09
N LEU A 123 2.36 5.32 17.48
CA LEU A 123 1.47 4.28 18.01
C LEU A 123 2.17 2.92 18.12
N ASN A 124 3.03 2.58 17.15
CA ASN A 124 3.80 1.34 17.18
C ASN A 124 4.86 1.31 18.29
N ALA A 125 5.40 2.47 18.68
CA ALA A 125 6.34 2.60 19.79
C ALA A 125 5.66 2.40 21.15
N ILE A 126 4.44 2.92 21.32
CA ILE A 126 3.72 2.93 22.60
C ILE A 126 2.91 1.64 22.83
N ALA A 127 2.44 0.98 21.76
CA ALA A 127 1.66 -0.25 21.83
C ALA A 127 2.27 -1.39 22.70
N PRO A 128 3.58 -1.71 22.63
CA PRO A 128 4.16 -2.76 23.49
C PRO A 128 4.12 -2.40 24.99
N VAL A 129 4.22 -1.11 25.35
CA VAL A 129 4.16 -0.65 26.75
C VAL A 129 2.78 -0.91 27.36
N ARG A 130 1.71 -0.72 26.56
CA ARG A 130 0.33 -0.94 27.01
C ARG A 130 -0.01 -2.42 27.25
N ARG A 131 0.70 -3.34 26.59
CA ARG A 131 0.52 -4.80 26.72
C ARG A 131 1.23 -5.39 27.94
N LEU A 132 2.15 -4.65 28.56
CA LEU A 132 2.88 -5.03 29.78
C LEU A 132 2.20 -4.51 31.06
N LEU A 133 1.20 -3.63 30.92
CA LEU A 133 0.49 -2.98 32.03
C LEU A 133 -0.95 -3.52 32.21
N THR A 134 -1.31 -4.58 31.50
CA THR A 134 -2.58 -5.31 31.55
C THR A 134 -2.31 -6.79 31.66
#